data_AF-A0A1G1F153-F1
#
_entry.id   AF-A0A1G1F153-F1
#
_cell.length_a   1.000
_cell.length_b   1.000
_cell.length_c   1.000
_cell.angle_alpha   90.00
_cell.angle_beta   90.00
_cell.angle_gamma   90.00
#
_symmetry.space_group_name_H-M   'P 1'
#
loop_
_entity.id
_entity.type
_entity.pdbx_description
1 polymer ?
#
loop_
_entity_poly.entity_id
_entity_poly.type
_entity_poly.pdbx_seq_one_letter_code
_entity_poly.pdbx_strand_id
1 'polypeptide(L)'
;MVLQLDEFALIKNPSMNNDKAKWEKASETAHRTSRWAKTMTKWLITKNCKNGAKWHVVNFVGTANSESRGVVDLIAIRKDHRCQNPPIKIGDLFEVVLIQVKGGCAPFPTPEDIVRLKKVAKHHRAQAVVLSEWKPKKRLQLYLLQRNKWIEASPREIF
;
A
#
# COMPACT_ATOMS: atom_id res chain seq x y z
N MET A 1 -59.39 -28.38 -14.35
CA MET A 1 -59.49 -27.95 -12.96
C MET A 1 -58.11 -27.47 -12.53
N VAL A 2 -58.03 -26.18 -12.18
CA VAL A 2 -56.81 -25.37 -11.99
C VAL A 2 -56.20 -25.64 -10.61
N LEU A 3 -54.88 -25.84 -10.53
CA LEU A 3 -53.99 -25.45 -9.42
C LEU A 3 -52.61 -25.20 -10.03
N GLN A 4 -52.38 -24.02 -10.61
CA GLN A 4 -51.74 -22.86 -9.97
C GLN A 4 -50.24 -23.11 -9.69
N LEU A 5 -49.45 -22.81 -10.72
CA LEU A 5 -48.09 -22.29 -10.56
C LEU A 5 -48.19 -21.03 -9.69
N ASP A 6 -47.53 -21.01 -8.53
CA ASP A 6 -47.04 -19.82 -7.78
C ASP A 6 -46.90 -20.20 -6.30
N GLU A 7 -45.67 -20.42 -5.80
CA GLU A 7 -45.23 -20.05 -4.43
C GLU A 7 -43.86 -20.60 -3.96
N PHE A 8 -43.03 -21.22 -4.80
CA PHE A 8 -41.66 -21.60 -4.38
C PHE A 8 -40.58 -20.55 -4.72
N ALA A 9 -40.99 -19.30 -4.90
CA ALA A 9 -40.08 -18.17 -4.91
C ALA A 9 -39.92 -17.62 -3.49
N LEU A 10 -38.67 -17.59 -3.01
CA LEU A 10 -38.16 -16.67 -1.98
C LEU A 10 -38.47 -16.96 -0.50
N ILE A 11 -38.00 -18.09 0.03
CA ILE A 11 -37.49 -18.07 1.41
C ILE A 11 -36.06 -17.52 1.37
N LYS A 12 -35.92 -16.18 1.32
CA LYS A 12 -34.64 -15.52 1.60
C LYS A 12 -34.28 -15.80 3.06
N ASN A 13 -33.37 -16.75 3.29
CA ASN A 13 -32.89 -17.09 4.62
C ASN A 13 -32.34 -15.82 5.33
N PRO A 14 -32.96 -15.36 6.43
CA PRO A 14 -32.59 -14.10 7.08
C PRO A 14 -31.17 -14.12 7.68
N SER A 15 -30.66 -15.30 8.05
CA SER A 15 -29.27 -15.48 8.51
C SER A 15 -28.25 -15.13 7.40
N MET A 16 -28.46 -15.63 6.18
CA MET A 16 -27.59 -15.36 5.04
C MET A 16 -27.58 -13.87 4.64
N ASN A 17 -28.69 -13.17 4.79
CA ASN A 17 -28.75 -11.72 4.54
C ASN A 17 -28.01 -10.92 5.61
N ASN A 18 -28.08 -11.33 6.88
CA ASN A 18 -27.36 -10.67 7.96
C ASN A 18 -25.84 -10.88 7.84
N ASP A 19 -25.41 -12.09 7.47
CA ASP A 19 -24.01 -12.38 7.21
C ASP A 19 -23.48 -11.57 6.01
N LYS A 20 -24.24 -11.49 4.91
CA LYS A 20 -23.88 -10.64 3.76
C LYS A 20 -23.73 -9.17 4.13
N ALA A 21 -24.69 -8.60 4.84
CA ALA A 21 -24.64 -7.21 5.30
C ALA A 21 -23.44 -6.95 6.22
N LYS A 22 -23.11 -7.92 7.09
CA LYS A 22 -21.92 -7.87 7.95
C LYS A 22 -20.62 -7.88 7.14
N TRP A 23 -20.51 -8.75 6.13
CA TRP A 23 -19.34 -8.82 5.24
C TRP A 23 -19.17 -7.56 4.40
N GLU A 24 -20.26 -7.01 3.85
CA GLU A 24 -20.23 -5.77 3.08
C GLU A 24 -19.72 -4.60 3.94
N LYS A 25 -20.24 -4.46 5.16
CA LYS A 25 -19.79 -3.43 6.11
C LYS A 25 -18.33 -3.61 6.50
N ALA A 26 -17.88 -4.84 6.70
CA ALA A 26 -16.48 -5.15 6.98
C ALA A 26 -15.57 -4.78 5.78
N SER A 27 -16.00 -5.10 4.56
CA SER A 27 -15.29 -4.76 3.33
C SER A 27 -15.19 -3.25 3.12
N GLU A 28 -16.29 -2.51 3.33
CA GLU A 28 -16.29 -1.05 3.23
C GLU A 28 -15.33 -0.42 4.25
N THR A 29 -15.35 -0.94 5.48
CA THR A 29 -14.45 -0.50 6.56
C THR A 29 -12.98 -0.77 6.20
N ALA A 30 -12.68 -1.94 5.63
CA ALA A 30 -11.34 -2.30 5.17
C ALA A 30 -10.88 -1.39 4.04
N HIS A 31 -11.74 -1.12 3.05
CA HIS A 31 -11.44 -0.18 1.96
C HIS A 31 -11.16 1.23 2.48
N ARG A 32 -11.99 1.74 3.39
CA ARG A 32 -11.79 3.07 4.00
C ARG A 32 -10.47 3.12 4.74
N THR A 33 -10.17 2.10 5.53
CA THR A 33 -8.91 1.96 6.28
C THR A 33 -7.69 1.93 5.35
N SER A 34 -7.75 1.19 4.25
CA SER A 34 -6.69 1.12 3.24
C SER A 34 -6.45 2.47 2.56
N ARG A 35 -7.52 3.19 2.18
CA ARG A 35 -7.40 4.55 1.63
C ARG A 35 -6.75 5.51 2.62
N TRP A 36 -7.18 5.49 3.88
CA TRP A 36 -6.57 6.29 4.93
C TRP A 36 -5.10 5.95 5.14
N ALA A 37 -4.74 4.67 5.15
CA ALA A 37 -3.35 4.24 5.25
C ALA A 37 -2.50 4.87 4.14
N LYS A 38 -2.92 4.76 2.87
CA LYS A 38 -2.21 5.36 1.73
C LYS A 38 -2.10 6.89 1.85
N THR A 39 -3.17 7.58 2.26
CA THR A 39 -3.16 9.03 2.50
C THR A 39 -2.17 9.42 3.59
N MET A 40 -2.17 8.70 4.71
CA MET A 40 -1.27 8.98 5.83
C MET A 40 0.19 8.70 5.49
N THR A 41 0.47 7.62 4.73
CA THR A 41 1.82 7.33 4.21
C THR A 41 2.31 8.46 3.31
N LYS A 42 1.47 8.93 2.37
CA LYS A 42 1.82 10.08 1.52
C LYS A 42 2.10 11.35 2.32
N TRP A 43 1.23 11.67 3.28
CA TRP A 43 1.41 12.84 4.14
C TRP A 43 2.74 12.78 4.90
N LEU A 44 3.06 11.62 5.46
CA LEU A 44 4.30 11.40 6.19
C LEU A 44 5.53 11.61 5.31
N ILE A 45 5.52 11.07 4.09
CA ILE A 45 6.64 11.24 3.14
C ILE A 45 6.83 12.72 2.82
N THR A 46 5.76 13.41 2.41
CA THR A 46 5.81 14.83 2.04
C THR A 46 6.27 15.73 3.20
N LYS A 47 5.96 15.37 4.46
CA LYS A 47 6.36 16.15 5.63
C LYS A 47 7.82 15.93 6.06
N ASN A 48 8.46 14.83 5.70
CA ASN A 48 9.85 14.53 6.09
C ASN A 48 10.91 15.08 5.12
N CYS A 49 10.50 15.76 4.04
CA CYS A 49 11.38 16.39 3.04
C CYS A 49 12.12 17.67 3.52
N LYS A 50 12.62 17.74 4.76
CA LYS A 50 13.13 19.01 5.30
C LYS A 50 14.45 19.50 4.68
N ASN A 51 15.29 18.59 4.17
CA ASN A 51 16.58 18.93 3.54
C ASN A 51 16.78 18.13 2.25
N GLY A 52 16.98 18.81 1.11
CA GLY A 52 17.26 18.17 -0.19
C GLY A 52 16.11 18.21 -1.21
N ALA A 53 16.20 17.38 -2.25
CA ALA A 53 15.17 17.25 -3.28
C ALA A 53 13.86 16.71 -2.69
N LYS A 54 12.72 17.26 -3.13
CA LYS A 54 11.40 16.86 -2.66
C LYS A 54 11.04 15.45 -3.15
N TRP A 55 10.46 14.64 -2.28
CA TRP A 55 9.83 13.38 -2.66
C TRP A 55 8.50 13.61 -3.35
N HIS A 56 8.32 12.94 -4.48
CA HIS A 56 7.07 12.81 -5.19
C HIS A 56 6.54 11.39 -4.96
N VAL A 57 5.24 11.26 -4.71
CA VAL A 57 4.63 9.95 -4.44
C VAL A 57 3.62 9.60 -5.53
N VAL A 58 3.87 8.50 -6.23
CA VAL A 58 2.95 7.89 -7.19
C VAL A 58 2.13 6.84 -6.46
N ASN A 59 0.82 6.82 -6.71
CA ASN A 59 -0.12 5.89 -6.09
C ASN A 59 -0.75 5.00 -7.13
N PHE A 60 -0.58 3.69 -6.99
CA PHE A 60 -1.19 2.73 -7.86
C PHE A 60 -2.57 2.35 -7.33
N VAL A 61 -3.59 2.84 -8.02
CA VAL A 61 -4.99 2.48 -7.82
C VAL A 61 -5.49 1.77 -9.06
N GLY A 62 -6.29 0.73 -8.86
CA GLY A 62 -6.98 0.03 -9.93
C GLY A 62 -8.13 0.87 -10.48
N THR A 63 -8.77 0.34 -11.51
CA THR A 63 -10.00 0.90 -12.08
C THR A 63 -11.06 1.10 -11.00
N ALA A 64 -11.81 2.20 -11.06
CA ALA A 64 -12.83 2.56 -10.06
C ALA A 64 -12.30 2.73 -8.61
N ASN A 65 -11.04 3.17 -8.45
CA ASN A 65 -10.38 3.32 -7.13
C ASN A 65 -10.28 2.00 -6.34
N SER A 66 -10.32 0.87 -7.04
CA SER A 66 -10.05 -0.45 -6.45
C SER A 66 -8.56 -0.61 -6.12
N GLU A 67 -8.22 -1.69 -5.43
CA GLU A 67 -6.81 -2.10 -5.32
C GLU A 67 -6.25 -2.41 -6.72
N SER A 68 -5.04 -1.92 -7.00
CA SER A 68 -4.33 -2.29 -8.23
C SER A 68 -3.70 -3.68 -8.05
N ARG A 69 -3.60 -4.47 -9.12
CA ARG A 69 -2.86 -5.73 -9.06
C ARG A 69 -1.36 -5.44 -8.88
N GLY A 70 -0.77 -5.96 -7.82
CA GLY A 70 0.67 -5.82 -7.56
C GLY A 70 1.01 -5.91 -6.08
N VAL A 71 2.32 -6.02 -5.78
CA VAL A 71 2.82 -6.02 -4.38
C VAL A 71 3.22 -4.62 -3.90
N VAL A 72 3.30 -3.65 -4.82
CA VAL A 72 3.67 -2.25 -4.53
C VAL A 72 2.44 -1.38 -4.64
N ASP A 73 2.15 -0.64 -3.59
CA ASP A 73 1.02 0.30 -3.53
C ASP A 73 1.44 1.71 -3.95
N LEU A 74 2.61 2.16 -3.49
CA LEU A 74 3.13 3.49 -3.74
C LEU A 74 4.60 3.42 -4.19
N ILE A 75 5.01 4.40 -4.98
CA ILE A 75 6.43 4.71 -5.23
C ILE A 75 6.69 6.10 -4.69
N ALA A 76 7.72 6.25 -3.87
CA ALA A 76 8.31 7.55 -3.61
C ALA A 76 9.53 7.71 -4.51
N ILE A 77 9.62 8.84 -5.22
CA ILE A 77 10.73 9.17 -6.11
C ILE A 77 11.20 10.60 -5.87
N ARG A 78 12.51 10.82 -5.88
CA ARG A 78 13.10 12.18 -5.89
C ARG A 78 14.35 12.19 -6.77
N LYS A 79 14.81 13.39 -7.12
CA LYS A 79 16.14 13.57 -7.72
C LYS A 79 17.23 13.21 -6.74
N ASP A 80 18.25 12.51 -7.21
CA ASP A 80 19.47 12.26 -6.46
C ASP A 80 20.42 13.46 -6.62
N HIS A 81 20.55 14.26 -5.56
CA HIS A 81 21.42 15.44 -5.54
C HIS A 81 22.80 15.16 -4.91
N ARG A 82 23.19 13.89 -4.71
CA ARG A 82 24.54 13.56 -4.25
C ARG A 82 25.57 13.85 -5.34
N CYS A 83 26.80 14.16 -4.96
CA CYS A 83 27.89 14.40 -5.91
C CYS A 83 28.10 13.18 -6.80
N GLN A 84 28.10 13.38 -8.11
CA GLN A 84 28.30 12.34 -9.10
C GLN A 84 29.56 12.60 -9.93
N ASN A 85 30.14 11.52 -10.43
CA ASN A 85 31.26 11.58 -11.35
C ASN A 85 30.76 11.93 -12.76
N PRO A 86 31.49 12.76 -13.53
CA PRO A 86 31.17 13.04 -14.92
C PRO A 86 31.03 11.74 -15.75
N PRO A 87 30.15 11.69 -16.77
CA PRO A 87 29.39 12.80 -17.36
C PRO A 87 28.02 13.09 -16.70
N ILE A 88 27.62 12.34 -15.67
CA ILE A 88 26.29 12.46 -15.07
C ILE A 88 26.25 13.70 -14.15
N LYS A 89 25.27 14.58 -14.35
CA LYS A 89 25.11 15.79 -13.53
C LYS A 89 24.30 15.52 -12.28
N ILE A 90 24.49 16.39 -11.29
CA ILE A 90 23.70 16.38 -10.05
C ILE A 90 22.22 16.52 -10.40
N GLY A 91 21.41 15.58 -9.92
CA GLY A 91 19.96 15.54 -10.15
C GLY A 91 19.52 14.90 -11.46
N ASP A 92 20.42 14.32 -12.25
CA ASP A 92 20.06 13.50 -13.43
C ASP A 92 19.54 12.12 -13.02
N LEU A 93 20.00 11.58 -11.89
CA LEU A 93 19.53 10.29 -11.36
C LEU A 93 18.37 10.46 -10.38
N PHE A 94 17.71 9.35 -10.09
CA PHE A 94 16.60 9.28 -9.15
C PHE A 94 16.85 8.32 -8.00
N GLU A 95 16.36 8.71 -6.84
CA GLU A 95 16.09 7.81 -5.73
C GLU A 95 14.65 7.34 -5.80
N VAL A 96 14.45 6.03 -5.73
CA VAL A 96 13.20 5.30 -5.87
C VAL A 96 13.03 4.37 -4.67
N VAL A 97 11.95 4.57 -3.92
CA VAL A 97 11.53 3.72 -2.80
C VAL A 97 10.20 3.08 -3.16
N LEU A 98 10.16 1.74 -3.15
CA LEU A 98 8.93 0.99 -3.33
C LEU A 98 8.24 0.81 -1.98
N ILE A 99 6.94 1.04 -1.93
CA ILE A 99 6.20 1.00 -0.67
C ILE A 99 4.99 0.09 -0.80
N GLN A 100 4.89 -0.88 0.10
CA GLN A 100 3.67 -1.64 0.34
C GLN A 100 2.95 -1.04 1.56
N VAL A 101 1.63 -0.86 1.46
CA VAL A 101 0.82 -0.24 2.51
C VAL A 101 -0.12 -1.28 3.11
N LYS A 102 -0.15 -1.36 4.44
CA LYS A 102 -1.08 -2.21 5.20
C LYS A 102 -1.90 -1.34 6.15
N GLY A 103 -3.22 -1.43 6.02
CA GLY A 103 -4.19 -0.70 6.84
C GLY A 103 -4.93 -1.61 7.80
N GLY A 104 -5.12 -1.16 9.05
CA GLY A 104 -5.97 -1.81 10.04
C GLY A 104 -5.44 -3.16 10.48
N CYS A 105 -6.24 -4.21 10.25
CA CYS A 105 -5.90 -5.59 10.60
C CYS A 105 -5.30 -6.39 9.43
N ALA A 106 -4.90 -5.71 8.34
CA ALA A 106 -4.26 -6.39 7.22
C ALA A 106 -2.98 -7.10 7.69
N PRO A 107 -2.74 -8.35 7.27
CA PRO A 107 -1.58 -9.11 7.70
C PRO A 107 -0.28 -8.52 7.15
N PHE A 108 0.82 -8.82 7.83
CA PHE A 108 2.16 -8.54 7.33
C PHE A 108 2.43 -9.29 6.02
N PRO A 109 3.33 -8.76 5.16
CA PRO A 109 3.73 -9.43 3.92
C PRO A 109 4.27 -10.84 4.19
N THR A 110 3.83 -11.80 3.36
CA THR A 110 4.27 -13.19 3.43
C THR A 110 5.71 -13.36 2.92
N PRO A 111 6.37 -14.51 3.15
CA PRO A 111 7.66 -14.80 2.51
C PRO A 111 7.61 -14.72 0.98
N GLU A 112 6.49 -15.11 0.36
CA GLU A 112 6.28 -14.98 -1.08
C GLU A 112 6.22 -13.51 -1.52
N ASP A 113 5.49 -12.67 -0.77
CA ASP A 113 5.46 -11.23 -1.03
C ASP A 113 6.86 -10.62 -0.95
N ILE A 114 7.66 -11.01 0.03
CA ILE A 114 9.06 -10.56 0.18
C ILE A 114 9.88 -10.93 -1.07
N VAL A 115 9.75 -12.17 -1.57
CA VAL A 115 10.44 -12.61 -2.78
C VAL A 115 10.02 -11.76 -3.99
N ARG A 116 8.71 -11.53 -4.15
CA ARG A 116 8.17 -10.70 -5.24
C ARG A 116 8.65 -9.26 -5.15
N LEU A 117 8.57 -8.65 -3.97
CA LEU A 117 9.05 -7.28 -3.71
C LEU A 117 10.53 -7.12 -4.04
N LYS A 118 11.38 -8.07 -3.65
CA LYS A 118 12.81 -8.05 -3.96
C LYS A 118 13.07 -8.15 -5.46
N LYS A 119 12.32 -8.99 -6.18
CA LYS A 119 12.41 -9.07 -7.65
C LYS A 119 12.03 -7.74 -8.30
N VAL A 120 10.94 -7.12 -7.88
CA VAL A 120 10.49 -5.80 -8.39
C VAL A 120 11.52 -4.71 -8.07
N ALA A 121 12.04 -4.68 -6.83
CA ALA A 121 13.07 -3.73 -6.42
C ALA A 121 14.35 -3.86 -7.25
N LYS A 122 14.83 -5.08 -7.48
CA LYS A 122 15.98 -5.35 -8.34
C LYS A 122 15.73 -4.90 -9.78
N HIS A 123 14.56 -5.24 -10.34
CA HIS A 123 14.21 -4.89 -11.72
C HIS A 123 14.18 -3.38 -11.95
N HIS A 124 13.60 -2.61 -11.03
CA HIS A 124 13.53 -1.15 -11.13
C HIS A 124 14.71 -0.41 -10.49
N ARG A 125 15.72 -1.14 -9.98
CA ARG A 125 16.87 -0.58 -9.24
C ARG A 125 16.45 0.33 -8.09
N ALA A 126 15.39 -0.04 -7.38
CA ALA A 126 14.92 0.69 -6.22
C ALA A 126 15.95 0.60 -5.08
N GLN A 127 16.19 1.72 -4.41
CA GLN A 127 17.13 1.82 -3.30
C GLN A 127 16.61 1.15 -2.03
N ALA A 128 15.28 1.15 -1.85
CA ALA A 128 14.64 0.58 -0.67
C ALA A 128 13.25 0.01 -0.99
N VAL A 129 12.87 -0.98 -0.18
CA VAL A 129 11.49 -1.48 -0.09
C VAL A 129 10.99 -1.25 1.32
N VAL A 130 9.85 -0.58 1.43
CA VAL A 130 9.28 -0.15 2.70
C VAL A 130 7.89 -0.73 2.87
N LEU A 131 7.62 -1.24 4.06
CA LEU A 131 6.27 -1.53 4.52
C LEU A 131 5.79 -0.35 5.37
N SER A 132 4.63 0.21 5.01
CA SER A 132 3.94 1.20 5.82
C SER A 132 2.73 0.54 6.48
N GLU A 133 2.76 0.42 7.81
CA GLU A 133 1.63 -0.06 8.60
C GLU A 133 0.91 1.13 9.22
N TRP A 134 -0.39 1.24 8.93
CA TRP A 134 -1.25 2.24 9.54
C TRP A 134 -2.42 1.59 10.27
N LYS A 135 -2.62 1.95 11.52
CA LYS A 135 -3.76 1.52 12.34
C LYS A 135 -4.50 2.77 12.85
N PRO A 136 -5.85 2.78 12.83
CA PRO A 136 -6.62 3.90 13.38
C PRO A 136 -6.19 4.21 14.82
N LYS A 137 -6.06 5.51 15.13
CA LYS A 137 -5.64 6.02 16.46
C LYS A 137 -4.25 5.57 16.92
N LYS A 138 -3.47 4.90 16.06
CA LYS A 138 -2.08 4.55 16.32
C LYS A 138 -1.16 5.36 15.41
N ARG A 139 0.12 5.43 15.80
CA ARG A 139 1.16 6.01 14.95
C ARG A 139 1.35 5.13 13.71
N LEU A 140 1.59 5.78 12.57
CA LEU A 140 2.05 5.10 11.37
C LEU A 140 3.47 4.57 11.60
N GLN A 141 3.66 3.27 11.40
CA GLN A 141 4.95 2.61 11.56
C GLN A 141 5.52 2.24 10.19
N LEU A 142 6.83 2.48 10.01
CA LEU A 142 7.55 2.06 8.82
C LEU A 142 8.49 0.92 9.15
N TYR A 143 8.65 0.02 8.18
CA TYR A 143 9.65 -1.03 8.22
C TYR A 143 10.42 -1.05 6.91
N LEU A 144 11.74 -1.11 6.99
CA LEU A 144 12.63 -1.32 5.85
C LEU A 144 12.87 -2.81 5.65
N LEU A 145 12.76 -3.29 4.41
CA LEU A 145 13.10 -4.67 4.07
C LEU A 145 14.63 -4.80 3.97
N GLN A 146 15.24 -5.50 4.93
CA GLN A 146 16.65 -5.84 4.88
C GLN A 146 16.83 -7.35 4.82
N ARG A 147 17.52 -7.82 3.78
CA ARG A 147 17.67 -9.24 3.43
C ARG A 147 16.30 -9.91 3.25
N ASN A 148 15.71 -10.45 4.32
CA ASN A 148 14.39 -11.09 4.36
C ASN A 148 13.61 -10.71 5.63
N LYS A 149 13.99 -9.61 6.31
CA LYS A 149 13.38 -9.17 7.57
C LYS A 149 12.88 -7.74 7.44
N TRP A 150 11.76 -7.46 8.10
CA TRP A 150 11.24 -6.12 8.28
C TRP A 150 11.88 -5.51 9.52
N ILE A 151 12.67 -4.47 9.34
CA ILE A 151 13.33 -3.73 10.42
C ILE A 151 12.60 -2.42 10.60
N GLU A 152 12.20 -2.09 11.82
CA GLU A 152 11.60 -0.79 12.10
C GLU A 152 12.52 0.34 11.66
N ALA A 153 11.93 1.35 11.02
CA ALA A 153 12.67 2.49 10.52
C ALA A 153 11.87 3.78 10.76
N SER A 154 12.58 4.85 11.04
CA SER A 154 12.04 6.19 11.08
C SER A 154 11.91 6.76 9.66
N PRO A 155 11.00 7.73 9.45
CA PRO A 155 10.88 8.39 8.15
C PRO A 155 12.19 9.03 7.67
N ARG A 156 13.02 9.55 8.59
CA ARG A 156 14.29 10.22 8.26
C ARG A 156 15.37 9.28 7.75
N GLU A 157 15.31 8.00 8.11
CA GLU A 157 16.24 6.97 7.60
C GLU A 157 15.89 6.54 6.17
N ILE A 158 14.65 6.80 5.73
CA ILE A 158 14.13 6.37 4.43
C ILE A 158 14.01 7.56 3.45
N PHE A 159 13.46 8.69 3.91
CA PHE A 159 13.05 9.85 3.11
C PHE A 159 13.78 11.11 3.56
#